data_AF-A0A7G8Z9B7-F1
#
_entry.id   AF-A0A7G8Z9B7-F1
#
_cell.length_a   1.000
_cell.length_b   1.000
_cell.length_c   1.000
_cell.angle_alpha   90.00
_cell.angle_beta   90.00
_cell.angle_gamma   90.00
#
_symmetry.space_group_name_H-M   'P 1'
#
loop_
_entity.id
_entity.type
_entity.pdbx_description
1 polymer ?
#
loop_
_entity_poly.entity_id
_entity_poly.type
_entity_poly.pdbx_seq_one_letter_code
_entity_poly.pdbx_strand_id
1 'polypeptide(L)'
;MIHRKDIKTLHQNLDTKFFELLKNPQLPHILLNDVTSFQCLCKILSCFIYLSTAVFIMTPLILMANQYFHQIHPIKIMFVFPGVYPWKISPNGLYYKFHFIAESASILFASFVSGGIDCLFTLYIFQINGHLRDISYRITHTNDKTNHKKMIRECILQHEMLMQCRDILEQTFGPIILFTMLVNTMNLCTQMFEFSQVSTEKSAINFFYEIKSFLHR
;
A
#
# COMPACT_ATOMS: atom_id res chain seq x y z
N MET A 1 -4.17 6.77 20.10
CA MET A 1 -3.02 7.61 20.49
C MET A 1 -1.98 6.88 21.37
N ILE A 2 -2.14 5.57 21.61
CA ILE A 2 -1.38 4.80 22.62
C ILE A 2 0.07 4.48 22.18
N HIS A 3 0.32 4.14 20.91
CA HIS A 3 1.68 3.80 20.41
C HIS A 3 2.45 4.97 19.79
N ARG A 4 1.94 6.20 19.88
CA ARG A 4 2.54 7.36 19.19
C ARG A 4 3.95 7.69 19.70
N LYS A 5 4.18 7.50 21.00
CA LYS A 5 5.49 7.77 21.62
C LYS A 5 6.52 6.73 21.18
N ASP A 6 6.13 5.46 21.17
CA ASP A 6 7.00 4.35 20.78
C ASP A 6 7.39 4.46 19.30
N ILE A 7 6.44 4.77 18.41
CA ILE A 7 6.72 5.01 16.99
C ILE A 7 7.65 6.21 16.79
N LYS A 8 7.49 7.28 17.58
CA LYS A 8 8.35 8.47 17.48
C LYS A 8 9.78 8.14 17.91
N THR A 9 9.95 7.41 19.00
CA THR A 9 11.27 6.97 19.49
C THR A 9 11.91 5.98 18.50
N LEU A 10 11.13 5.06 17.95
CA LEU A 10 11.55 4.13 16.90
C LEU A 10 12.09 4.88 15.68
N HIS A 11 11.29 5.80 15.13
CA HIS A 11 11.67 6.61 13.97
C HIS A 11 12.91 7.45 14.24
N GLN A 12 13.00 8.14 15.38
CA GLN A 12 14.16 8.97 15.71
C GLN A 12 15.45 8.14 15.86
N ASN A 13 15.38 6.97 16.50
CA ASN A 13 16.54 6.11 16.70
C ASN A 13 17.00 5.46 15.39
N LEU A 14 16.06 4.99 14.56
CA LEU A 14 16.39 4.36 13.28
C LEU A 14 16.89 5.38 12.25
N ASP A 15 16.21 6.52 12.09
CA ASP A 15 16.66 7.52 11.11
C ASP A 15 18.04 8.08 11.46
N THR A 16 18.26 8.47 12.72
CA THR A 16 19.55 9.06 13.12
C THR A 16 20.69 8.08 12.86
N LYS A 17 20.52 6.81 13.22
CA LYS A 17 21.54 5.77 13.00
C LYS A 17 21.68 5.40 11.52
N PHE A 18 20.60 5.40 10.75
CA PHE A 18 20.64 5.14 9.32
C PHE A 18 21.39 6.25 8.57
N PHE A 19 21.17 7.51 8.94
CA PHE A 19 21.93 8.65 8.41
C PHE A 19 23.42 8.59 8.79
N GLU A 20 23.76 8.14 10.01
CA GLU A 20 25.15 7.89 10.40
C GLU A 20 25.80 6.77 9.58
N LEU A 21 25.06 5.69 9.27
CA LEU A 21 25.54 4.62 8.40
C LEU A 21 25.83 5.11 6.97
N LEU A 22 24.95 5.96 6.42
CA LEU A 22 25.13 6.59 5.09
C LEU A 22 26.39 7.46 5.01
N LYS A 23 26.87 7.99 6.14
CA LYS A 23 28.05 8.86 6.20
C LYS A 23 29.38 8.09 6.19
N ASN A 24 29.36 6.77 6.45
CA ASN A 24 30.57 5.95 6.39
C ASN A 24 30.95 5.66 4.93
N PRO A 25 32.20 5.90 4.50
CA PRO A 25 32.59 5.81 3.09
C PRO A 25 32.74 4.39 2.53
N GLN A 26 32.79 3.34 3.37
CA GLN A 26 32.99 1.94 2.94
C GLN A 26 31.70 1.17 2.66
N LEU A 27 30.59 1.56 3.26
CA LEU A 27 29.30 0.89 3.19
C LEU A 27 28.24 1.48 2.21
N PRO A 28 28.43 2.66 1.59
CA PRO A 28 27.31 3.36 0.96
C PRO A 28 26.91 2.69 -0.35
N HIS A 29 27.83 2.09 -1.12
CA HIS A 29 27.46 1.49 -2.41
C HIS A 29 26.50 0.29 -2.26
N ILE A 30 26.73 -0.58 -1.28
CA ILE A 30 25.89 -1.75 -1.02
C ILE A 30 24.53 -1.30 -0.46
N LEU A 31 24.53 -0.40 0.52
CA LEU A 31 23.30 0.13 1.12
C LEU A 31 22.49 1.00 0.15
N LEU A 32 23.13 1.85 -0.65
CA LEU A 32 22.47 2.71 -1.63
C LEU A 32 21.78 1.88 -2.71
N ASN A 33 22.39 0.78 -3.16
CA ASN A 33 21.78 -0.12 -4.14
C ASN A 33 20.56 -0.87 -3.56
N ASP A 34 20.61 -1.22 -2.28
CA ASP A 34 19.46 -1.79 -1.56
C ASP A 34 18.35 -0.72 -1.40
N VAL A 35 18.71 0.54 -1.11
CA VAL A 35 17.76 1.67 -0.98
C VAL A 35 17.07 2.00 -2.30
N THR A 36 17.81 2.04 -3.42
CA THR A 36 17.22 2.30 -4.75
C THR A 36 16.26 1.19 -5.15
N SER A 37 16.60 -0.07 -4.85
CA SER A 37 15.73 -1.23 -5.07
C SER A 37 14.44 -1.10 -4.24
N PHE A 38 14.55 -0.75 -2.96
CA PHE A 38 13.40 -0.51 -2.08
C PHE A 38 12.50 0.64 -2.57
N GLN A 39 13.11 1.77 -2.96
CA GLN A 39 12.38 2.90 -3.52
C GLN A 39 11.67 2.56 -4.83
N CYS A 40 12.30 1.73 -5.67
CA CYS A 40 11.70 1.23 -6.89
C CYS A 40 10.43 0.41 -6.58
N LEU A 41 10.54 -0.54 -5.65
CA LEU A 41 9.39 -1.35 -5.22
C LEU A 41 8.25 -0.50 -4.67
N CYS A 42 8.54 0.45 -3.78
CA CYS A 42 7.51 1.35 -3.22
C CYS A 42 6.84 2.21 -4.30
N LYS A 43 7.61 2.73 -5.26
CA LYS A 43 7.08 3.51 -6.39
C LYS A 43 6.20 2.67 -7.30
N ILE A 44 6.62 1.44 -7.62
CA ILE A 44 5.85 0.50 -8.44
C ILE A 44 4.52 0.17 -7.73
N LEU A 45 4.56 -0.24 -6.46
CA LEU A 45 3.37 -0.56 -5.67
C LEU A 45 2.42 0.63 -5.58
N SER A 46 2.96 1.82 -5.28
CA SER A 46 2.16 3.06 -5.24
C SER A 46 1.51 3.34 -6.59
N CYS A 47 2.24 3.20 -7.70
CA CYS A 47 1.71 3.40 -9.04
C CYS A 47 0.53 2.46 -9.34
N PHE A 48 0.64 1.17 -9.00
CA PHE A 48 -0.46 0.21 -9.15
C PHE A 48 -1.69 0.56 -8.29
N ILE A 49 -1.49 1.02 -7.05
CA ILE A 49 -2.59 1.44 -6.17
C ILE A 49 -3.32 2.67 -6.73
N TYR A 50 -2.58 3.69 -7.19
CA TYR A 50 -3.21 4.88 -7.78
C TYR A 50 -3.89 4.58 -9.11
N LEU A 51 -3.29 3.73 -9.96
CA LEU A 51 -3.88 3.33 -11.22
C LEU A 51 -5.19 2.57 -11.01
N SER A 52 -5.20 1.59 -10.10
CA SER A 52 -6.41 0.82 -9.77
C SER A 52 -7.51 1.71 -9.18
N THR A 53 -7.15 2.63 -8.28
CA THR A 53 -8.09 3.61 -7.72
C THR A 53 -8.68 4.53 -8.80
N ALA A 54 -7.84 4.99 -9.74
CA ALA A 54 -8.29 5.83 -10.85
C ALA A 54 -9.27 5.07 -11.77
N VAL A 55 -8.96 3.81 -12.12
CA VAL A 55 -9.87 2.97 -12.89
C VAL A 55 -11.22 2.83 -12.18
N PHE A 56 -11.21 2.57 -10.87
CA PHE A 56 -12.43 2.41 -10.07
C PHE A 56 -13.32 3.66 -10.07
N ILE A 57 -12.74 4.86 -10.01
CA ILE A 57 -13.48 6.14 -10.09
C ILE A 57 -13.98 6.41 -11.52
N MET A 58 -13.20 6.04 -12.53
CA MET A 58 -13.54 6.30 -13.93
C MET A 58 -14.63 5.35 -14.47
N THR A 59 -14.69 4.10 -14.01
CA THR A 59 -15.70 3.12 -14.44
C THR A 59 -17.15 3.64 -14.38
N PRO A 60 -17.67 4.17 -13.25
CA PRO A 60 -19.04 4.69 -13.20
C PRO A 60 -19.24 5.88 -14.14
N LEU A 61 -18.25 6.78 -14.28
CA LEU A 61 -18.33 7.92 -15.19
C LEU A 61 -18.44 7.50 -16.66
N ILE A 62 -17.64 6.52 -17.08
CA ILE A 62 -17.65 5.99 -18.45
C ILE A 62 -19.01 5.32 -18.72
N LEU A 63 -19.52 4.52 -17.78
CA LEU A 63 -20.81 3.84 -17.93
C LEU A 63 -21.98 4.84 -18.02
N MET A 64 -21.98 5.89 -17.19
CA MET A 64 -23.01 6.93 -17.26
C MET A 64 -22.90 7.80 -18.51
N ALA A 65 -21.67 8.18 -18.93
CA ALA A 65 -21.47 8.90 -20.17
C ALA A 65 -22.00 8.08 -21.36
N ASN A 66 -21.71 6.77 -21.40
CA ASN A 66 -22.18 5.88 -22.45
C ASN A 66 -23.73 5.78 -22.46
N GLN A 67 -24.36 5.60 -21.30
CA GLN A 67 -25.83 5.60 -21.20
C GLN A 67 -26.47 6.90 -21.68
N TYR A 68 -25.82 8.04 -21.41
CA TYR A 68 -26.27 9.35 -21.85
C TYR A 68 -26.17 9.50 -23.38
N PHE A 69 -25.05 9.11 -23.99
CA PHE A 69 -24.88 9.15 -25.45
C PHE A 69 -25.86 8.24 -26.19
N HIS A 70 -26.17 7.07 -25.64
CA HIS A 70 -27.05 6.07 -26.26
C HIS A 70 -28.54 6.23 -25.91
N GLN A 71 -28.92 7.29 -25.20
CA GLN A 71 -30.32 7.61 -24.85
C GLN A 71 -31.10 6.44 -24.21
N ILE A 72 -30.40 5.61 -23.40
CA ILE A 72 -31.04 4.48 -22.73
C ILE A 72 -31.81 5.01 -21.52
N HIS A 73 -33.15 4.94 -21.59
CA HIS A 73 -34.03 5.33 -20.49
C HIS A 73 -34.64 4.09 -19.81
N PRO A 74 -34.66 4.02 -18.47
CA PRO A 74 -34.18 5.02 -17.51
C PRO A 74 -32.66 4.96 -17.27
N ILE A 75 -32.02 6.12 -17.08
CA ILE A 75 -30.59 6.23 -16.73
C ILE A 75 -30.39 5.66 -15.33
N LYS A 76 -29.57 4.61 -15.19
CA LYS A 76 -29.25 4.00 -13.90
C LYS A 76 -28.09 4.76 -13.27
N ILE A 77 -28.36 5.47 -12.16
CA ILE A 77 -27.33 6.18 -11.40
C ILE A 77 -26.33 5.16 -10.83
N MET A 78 -25.06 5.31 -11.16
CA MET A 78 -23.98 4.49 -10.62
C MET A 78 -23.10 5.35 -9.71
N PHE A 79 -23.10 5.04 -8.42
CA PHE A 79 -22.18 5.64 -7.44
C PHE A 79 -20.87 4.86 -7.40
N VAL A 80 -19.84 5.44 -6.79
CA VAL A 80 -18.56 4.73 -6.64
C VAL A 80 -18.71 3.60 -5.62
N PHE A 81 -19.62 3.77 -4.65
CA PHE A 81 -20.11 2.69 -3.79
C PHE A 81 -21.60 2.46 -3.98
N PRO A 82 -22.10 1.22 -3.97
CA PRO A 82 -23.54 0.93 -3.99
C PRO A 82 -24.17 1.26 -2.62
N GLY A 83 -24.24 2.55 -2.28
CA GLY A 83 -24.81 3.06 -1.04
C GLY A 83 -26.30 3.40 -1.17
N VAL A 84 -27.06 3.19 -0.09
CA VAL A 84 -28.46 3.63 0.01
C VAL A 84 -28.50 4.93 0.79
N TYR A 85 -29.00 6.00 0.16
CA TYR A 85 -29.14 7.31 0.78
C TYR A 85 -30.60 7.60 1.18
N PRO A 86 -30.84 8.29 2.31
CA PRO A 86 -32.20 8.54 2.81
C PRO A 86 -32.97 9.61 2.03
N TRP A 87 -32.34 10.32 1.09
CA TRP A 87 -32.96 11.31 0.21
C TRP A 87 -33.01 10.83 -1.25
N LYS A 88 -33.97 11.35 -2.03
CA LYS A 88 -34.09 11.04 -3.46
C LYS A 88 -32.99 11.73 -4.26
N ILE A 89 -32.20 10.95 -5.00
CA ILE A 89 -31.12 11.47 -5.85
C ILE A 89 -31.56 11.42 -7.31
N SER A 90 -31.47 12.55 -8.00
CA SER A 90 -31.73 12.63 -9.44
C SER A 90 -30.42 12.54 -10.24
N PRO A 91 -30.42 11.91 -11.42
CA PRO A 91 -29.21 11.61 -12.21
C PRO A 91 -28.46 12.85 -12.70
N ASN A 92 -29.06 14.03 -12.61
CA ASN A 92 -28.45 15.30 -12.99
C ASN A 92 -28.53 16.37 -11.88
N GLY A 93 -28.85 15.96 -10.65
CA GLY A 93 -28.98 16.86 -9.50
C GLY A 93 -27.63 17.27 -8.92
N LEU A 94 -27.56 18.45 -8.31
CA LEU A 94 -26.38 18.92 -7.58
C LEU A 94 -25.97 17.94 -6.46
N TYR A 95 -26.94 17.32 -5.79
CA TYR A 95 -26.72 16.32 -4.75
C TYR A 95 -25.94 15.10 -5.26
N TYR A 96 -26.22 14.64 -6.48
CA TYR A 96 -25.51 13.52 -7.09
C TYR A 96 -24.01 13.84 -7.27
N LYS A 97 -23.71 15.02 -7.84
CA LYS A 97 -22.33 15.48 -8.05
C LYS A 97 -21.57 15.62 -6.73
N PHE A 98 -22.22 16.16 -5.70
CA PHE A 98 -21.62 16.28 -4.38
C PHE A 98 -21.27 14.92 -3.78
N HIS A 99 -22.20 13.94 -3.82
CA HIS A 99 -21.93 12.59 -3.33
C HIS A 99 -20.81 11.91 -4.10
N PHE A 100 -20.82 12.00 -5.43
CA PHE A 100 -19.78 11.43 -6.26
C PHE A 100 -18.38 11.99 -5.93
N ILE A 101 -18.26 13.32 -5.74
CA ILE A 101 -17.01 13.96 -5.34
C ILE A 101 -16.59 13.52 -3.94
N ALA A 102 -17.52 13.48 -2.99
CA ALA A 102 -17.24 13.08 -1.61
C ALA A 102 -16.77 11.61 -1.52
N GLU A 103 -17.43 10.70 -2.23
CA GLU A 103 -17.03 9.29 -2.32
C GLU A 103 -15.66 9.14 -2.99
N SER A 104 -15.43 9.82 -4.11
CA SER A 104 -14.15 9.80 -4.82
C SER A 104 -13.01 10.31 -3.94
N ALA A 105 -13.22 11.42 -3.23
CA ALA A 105 -12.24 11.97 -2.30
C ALA A 105 -11.96 11.02 -1.13
N SER A 106 -13.00 10.34 -0.62
CA SER A 106 -12.87 9.37 0.46
C SER A 106 -12.03 8.17 0.05
N ILE A 107 -12.23 7.65 -1.16
CA ILE A 107 -11.45 6.51 -1.69
C ILE A 107 -9.99 6.93 -1.91
N LEU A 108 -9.75 8.09 -2.54
CA LEU A 108 -8.40 8.59 -2.74
C LEU A 108 -7.66 8.76 -1.41
N PHE A 109 -8.34 9.29 -0.39
CA PHE A 109 -7.78 9.43 0.95
C PHE A 109 -7.48 8.07 1.58
N ALA A 110 -8.40 7.11 1.49
CA ALA A 110 -8.21 5.76 2.01
C ALA A 110 -7.02 5.05 1.32
N SER A 111 -6.93 5.13 -0.01
CA SER A 111 -5.82 4.56 -0.79
C SER A 111 -4.48 5.20 -0.42
N PHE A 112 -4.44 6.53 -0.22
CA PHE A 112 -3.24 7.24 0.21
C PHE A 112 -2.77 6.81 1.60
N VAL A 113 -3.71 6.72 2.55
CA VAL A 113 -3.40 6.31 3.93
C VAL A 113 -2.93 4.85 3.96
N SER A 114 -3.63 3.95 3.27
CA SER A 114 -3.25 2.52 3.22
C SER A 114 -1.87 2.35 2.60
N GLY A 115 -1.65 2.90 1.40
CA GLY A 115 -0.35 2.80 0.72
C GLY A 115 0.78 3.45 1.51
N GLY A 116 0.50 4.55 2.22
CA GLY A 116 1.45 5.20 3.13
C GLY A 116 1.85 4.30 4.30
N ILE A 117 0.89 3.63 4.95
CA ILE A 117 1.16 2.71 6.05
C ILE A 117 2.01 1.53 5.58
N ASP A 118 1.69 0.94 4.42
CA ASP A 118 2.45 -0.18 3.86
C ASP A 118 3.89 0.21 3.51
N CYS A 119 4.08 1.39 2.90
CA CYS A 119 5.40 1.93 2.61
C CYS A 119 6.21 2.22 3.89
N LEU A 120 5.59 2.78 4.92
CA LEU A 120 6.24 3.04 6.21
C LEU A 120 6.67 1.76 6.91
N PHE A 121 5.80 0.75 6.94
CA PHE A 121 6.13 -0.55 7.52
C PHE A 121 7.31 -1.21 6.80
N THR A 122 7.29 -1.21 5.46
CA THR A 122 8.36 -1.80 4.66
C THR A 122 9.67 -1.03 4.83
N LEU A 123 9.61 0.31 5.02
CA LEU A 123 10.78 1.13 5.32
C LEU A 123 11.43 0.76 6.65
N TYR A 124 10.64 0.52 7.71
CA TYR A 124 11.20 0.08 9.00
C TYR A 124 11.88 -1.28 8.90
N ILE A 125 11.26 -2.25 8.20
CA ILE A 125 11.89 -3.55 7.92
C ILE A 125 13.20 -3.37 7.16
N PHE A 126 13.19 -2.51 6.14
CA PHE A 126 14.38 -2.23 5.36
C PHE A 126 15.52 -1.65 6.21
N GLN A 127 15.22 -0.65 7.06
CA GLN A 127 16.21 -0.08 7.98
C GLN A 127 16.78 -1.13 8.94
N ILE A 128 15.93 -1.99 9.50
CA ILE A 128 16.37 -3.08 10.38
C ILE A 128 17.31 -4.05 9.65
N ASN A 129 16.95 -4.48 8.45
CA ASN A 129 17.79 -5.36 7.64
C ASN A 129 19.13 -4.69 7.26
N GLY A 130 19.12 -3.40 6.94
CA GLY A 130 20.33 -2.62 6.66
C GLY A 130 21.29 -2.60 7.86
N HIS A 131 20.76 -2.38 9.07
CA HIS A 131 21.55 -2.43 10.30
C HIS A 131 22.12 -3.83 10.58
N LEU A 132 21.34 -4.91 10.38
CA LEU A 132 21.84 -6.28 10.54
C LEU A 132 22.96 -6.60 9.54
N ARG A 133 22.82 -6.14 8.30
CA ARG A 133 23.83 -6.34 7.25
C ARG A 133 25.13 -5.60 7.58
N ASP A 134 25.07 -4.39 8.12
CA ASP A 134 26.24 -3.66 8.62
C ASP A 134 26.95 -4.41 9.75
N ILE A 135 26.19 -4.86 10.76
CA ILE A 135 26.75 -5.64 11.88
C ILE A 135 27.44 -6.91 11.35
N SER A 136 26.79 -7.65 10.45
CA SER A 136 27.37 -8.84 9.81
C SER A 136 28.64 -8.52 9.03
N TYR A 137 28.68 -7.39 8.32
CA TYR A 137 29.86 -6.95 7.58
C TYR A 137 31.04 -6.63 8.52
N ARG A 138 30.79 -5.86 9.58
CA ARG A 138 31.82 -5.52 10.59
C ARG A 138 32.38 -6.76 11.28
N ILE A 139 31.54 -7.74 11.63
CA ILE A 139 32.00 -8.98 12.27
C ILE A 139 32.87 -9.81 11.31
N THR A 140 32.51 -9.89 10.03
CA THR A 140 33.22 -10.73 9.04
C THR A 140 34.52 -10.12 8.51
N HIS A 141 34.60 -8.79 8.42
CA HIS A 141 35.74 -8.10 7.80
C HIS A 141 36.75 -7.52 8.82
N THR A 142 36.60 -7.80 10.10
CA THR A 142 37.52 -7.29 11.13
C THR A 142 38.71 -8.21 11.31
N ASN A 143 39.86 -7.77 10.79
CA ASN A 143 41.13 -8.48 10.90
C ASN A 143 42.03 -7.97 12.05
N ASP A 144 41.56 -6.97 12.81
CA ASP A 144 42.38 -6.22 13.77
C ASP A 144 42.20 -6.71 15.22
N LYS A 145 43.15 -7.51 15.69
CA LYS A 145 43.07 -8.28 16.95
C LYS A 145 43.00 -7.42 18.23
N THR A 146 43.42 -6.16 18.18
CA THR A 146 43.51 -5.28 19.35
C THR A 146 42.20 -4.57 19.71
N ASN A 147 41.37 -4.23 18.72
CA ASN A 147 40.07 -3.56 18.92
C ASN A 147 38.87 -4.50 18.81
N HIS A 148 39.09 -5.78 18.54
CA HIS A 148 38.05 -6.76 18.27
C HIS A 148 37.02 -6.88 19.40
N LYS A 149 37.45 -6.84 20.67
CA LYS A 149 36.55 -6.94 21.83
C LYS A 149 35.64 -5.72 21.98
N LYS A 150 36.16 -4.52 21.72
CA LYS A 150 35.38 -3.27 21.77
C LYS A 150 34.35 -3.23 20.64
N MET A 151 34.76 -3.60 19.43
CA MET A 151 33.86 -3.66 18.27
C MET A 151 32.76 -4.71 18.46
N ILE A 152 33.08 -5.91 18.94
CA ILE A 152 32.07 -6.94 19.24
C ILE A 152 31.06 -6.40 20.27
N ARG A 153 31.53 -5.72 21.32
CA ARG A 153 30.65 -5.12 22.33
C ARG A 153 29.71 -4.08 21.72
N GLU A 154 30.21 -3.22 20.83
CA GLU A 154 29.39 -2.25 20.12
C GLU A 154 28.37 -2.93 19.18
N CYS A 155 28.76 -3.98 18.47
CA CYS A 155 27.86 -4.77 17.61
C CYS A 155 26.75 -5.44 18.43
N ILE A 156 27.06 -6.01 19.59
CA ILE A 156 26.08 -6.64 20.48
C ILE A 156 25.08 -5.60 20.99
N LEU A 157 25.55 -4.43 21.44
CA LEU A 157 24.68 -3.35 21.91
C LEU A 157 23.77 -2.81 20.78
N GLN A 158 24.29 -2.70 19.56
CA GLN A 158 23.49 -2.30 18.40
C GLN A 158 22.44 -3.35 18.05
N HIS A 159 22.80 -4.63 18.08
CA HIS A 159 21.88 -5.73 17.83
C HIS A 159 20.78 -5.81 18.89
N GLU A 160 21.12 -5.64 20.17
CA GLU A 160 20.15 -5.61 21.27
C GLU A 160 19.14 -4.47 21.10
N MET A 161 19.61 -3.27 20.78
CA MET A 161 18.71 -2.14 20.49
C MET A 161 17.81 -2.44 19.28
N LEU A 162 18.34 -3.12 18.26
CA LEU A 162 17.56 -3.47 17.08
C LEU A 162 16.47 -4.50 17.36
N MET A 163 16.75 -5.48 18.23
CA MET A 163 15.76 -6.44 18.71
C MET A 163 14.62 -5.73 19.45
N GLN A 164 14.94 -4.75 20.31
CA GLN A 164 13.91 -3.93 20.96
C GLN A 164 13.05 -3.15 19.96
N CYS A 165 13.67 -2.56 18.93
CA CYS A 165 12.95 -1.88 17.85
C CYS A 165 12.01 -2.84 17.09
N ARG A 166 12.47 -4.06 16.83
CA ARG A 166 11.69 -5.12 16.18
C ARG A 166 10.52 -5.57 17.05
N ASP A 167 10.69 -5.71 18.35
CA ASP A 167 9.60 -6.08 19.26
C ASP A 167 8.52 -4.99 19.35
N ILE A 168 8.92 -3.70 19.35
CA ILE A 168 7.98 -2.58 19.26
C ILE A 168 7.22 -2.60 17.93
N LEU A 169 7.92 -2.89 16.82
CA LEU A 169 7.32 -3.01 15.50
C LEU A 169 6.31 -4.16 15.45
N GLU A 170 6.67 -5.33 15.98
CA GLU A 170 5.80 -6.51 16.02
C GLU A 170 4.58 -6.27 16.89
N GLN A 171 4.74 -5.64 18.06
CA GLN A 171 3.62 -5.32 18.94
C GLN A 171 2.64 -4.31 18.29
N THR A 172 3.15 -3.38 17.50
CA THR A 172 2.34 -2.33 16.86
C THR A 172 1.70 -2.80 15.56
N PHE A 173 2.48 -3.41 14.66
CA PHE A 173 2.05 -3.81 13.32
C PHE A 173 1.57 -5.26 13.24
N GLY A 174 1.92 -6.13 14.18
CA GLY A 174 1.50 -7.52 14.21
C GLY A 174 -0.02 -7.69 14.12
N PRO A 175 -0.81 -7.03 14.99
CA PRO A 175 -2.27 -7.07 14.90
C PRO A 175 -2.81 -6.50 13.58
N ILE A 176 -2.18 -5.46 13.04
CA ILE A 176 -2.57 -4.82 11.76
C ILE A 176 -2.40 -5.83 10.62
N ILE A 177 -1.25 -6.49 10.55
CA ILE A 177 -0.94 -7.47 9.50
C ILE A 177 -1.90 -8.66 9.57
N LEU A 178 -2.17 -9.18 10.77
CA LEU A 178 -3.11 -10.28 10.96
C LEU A 178 -4.52 -9.90 10.49
N PHE A 179 -4.97 -8.71 10.85
CA PHE A 179 -6.27 -8.20 10.40
C PHE A 179 -6.32 -8.04 8.88
N THR A 180 -5.30 -7.44 8.29
CA THR A 180 -5.18 -7.28 6.83
C THR A 180 -5.18 -8.63 6.11
N MET A 181 -4.48 -9.64 6.64
CA MET A 181 -4.44 -10.98 6.08
C MET A 181 -5.83 -11.64 6.08
N LEU A 182 -6.60 -11.49 7.16
CA LEU A 182 -7.96 -12.01 7.25
C LEU A 182 -8.89 -11.33 6.23
N VAL A 183 -8.86 -9.99 6.17
CA VAL A 183 -9.68 -9.21 5.23
C VAL A 183 -9.36 -9.55 3.78
N ASN A 184 -8.06 -9.63 3.44
CA ASN A 184 -7.63 -10.00 2.09
C ASN A 184 -8.08 -11.41 1.71
N THR A 185 -8.05 -12.35 2.64
CA THR A 185 -8.54 -13.72 2.41
C THR A 185 -10.03 -13.71 2.08
N MET A 186 -10.84 -13.01 2.89
CA MET A 186 -12.28 -12.88 2.64
C MET A 186 -12.57 -12.20 1.30
N ASN A 187 -11.81 -11.16 0.96
CA ASN A 187 -11.95 -10.43 -0.28
C ASN A 187 -11.64 -11.33 -1.50
N LEU A 188 -10.53 -12.08 -1.46
CA LEU A 188 -10.17 -13.02 -2.52
C LEU A 188 -11.22 -14.13 -2.69
N CYS A 189 -11.77 -14.65 -1.59
CA CYS A 189 -12.86 -15.62 -1.64
C CYS A 189 -14.12 -15.03 -2.32
N THR A 190 -14.47 -13.79 -1.99
CA THR A 190 -15.62 -13.10 -2.58
C THR A 190 -15.41 -12.86 -4.07
N GLN A 191 -14.25 -12.35 -4.46
CA GLN A 191 -13.90 -12.14 -5.87
C GLN A 191 -13.91 -13.43 -6.67
N MET A 192 -13.39 -14.52 -6.12
CA MET A 192 -13.41 -15.84 -6.77
C MET A 192 -14.85 -16.31 -7.03
N PHE A 193 -15.75 -16.10 -6.07
CA PHE A 193 -17.16 -16.44 -6.22
C PHE A 193 -17.87 -15.55 -7.27
N GLU A 194 -17.60 -14.24 -7.28
CA GLU A 194 -18.11 -13.32 -8.31
C GLU A 194 -17.66 -13.75 -9.71
N PHE A 195 -16.37 -14.07 -9.89
CA PHE A 195 -15.85 -14.55 -11.17
C PHE A 195 -16.52 -15.85 -11.62
N SER A 196 -16.77 -16.77 -10.68
CA SER A 196 -17.45 -18.04 -10.98
C SER A 196 -18.91 -17.84 -11.43
N GLN A 197 -19.61 -16.84 -10.91
CA GLN A 197 -20.98 -16.54 -11.34
C GLN A 197 -21.01 -15.89 -12.73
N VAL A 198 -20.08 -14.96 -12.98
CA VAL A 198 -19.95 -14.27 -14.28
C VAL A 198 -19.59 -15.26 -15.40
N SER A 199 -18.86 -16.34 -15.10
CA SER A 199 -18.57 -17.40 -16.08
C SER A 199 -19.75 -18.37 -16.32
N THR A 200 -20.69 -18.46 -15.38
CA THR A 200 -21.82 -19.41 -15.46
C THR A 200 -23.05 -18.78 -16.11
N GLU A 201 -23.25 -17.48 -15.96
CA GLU A 201 -24.20 -16.74 -16.79
C GLU A 201 -23.54 -16.29 -18.10
N LYS A 202 -24.28 -16.38 -19.21
CA LYS A 202 -23.92 -15.88 -20.56
C LYS A 202 -23.67 -14.35 -20.63
N SER A 203 -23.45 -13.71 -19.49
CA SER A 203 -23.27 -12.27 -19.30
C SER A 203 -21.86 -11.80 -19.67
N ALA A 204 -20.81 -12.60 -19.46
CA ALA A 204 -19.45 -12.26 -19.94
C ALA A 204 -19.35 -12.27 -21.47
N ILE A 205 -20.07 -13.19 -22.13
CA ILE A 205 -20.19 -13.23 -23.59
C ILE A 205 -21.00 -12.04 -24.09
N ASN A 206 -22.09 -11.65 -23.42
CA ASN A 206 -22.85 -10.44 -23.78
C ASN A 206 -22.09 -9.13 -23.51
N PHE A 207 -21.29 -9.03 -22.45
CA PHE A 207 -20.47 -7.83 -22.19
C PHE A 207 -19.33 -7.69 -23.23
N PHE A 208 -18.68 -8.80 -23.60
CA PHE A 208 -17.71 -8.79 -24.70
C PHE A 208 -18.36 -8.62 -26.08
N TYR A 209 -19.56 -9.17 -26.31
CA TYR A 209 -20.31 -8.94 -27.56
C TYR A 209 -20.84 -7.51 -27.66
N GLU A 210 -21.28 -6.88 -26.57
CA GLU A 210 -21.69 -5.48 -26.58
C GLU A 210 -20.51 -4.56 -26.85
N ILE A 211 -19.36 -4.79 -26.23
CA ILE A 211 -18.13 -4.03 -26.52
C ILE A 211 -17.66 -4.26 -27.97
N LYS A 212 -17.73 -5.49 -28.48
CA LYS A 212 -17.29 -5.83 -29.85
C LYS A 212 -18.29 -5.38 -30.92
N SER A 213 -19.60 -5.37 -30.64
CA SER A 213 -20.65 -4.82 -31.50
C SER A 213 -20.62 -3.29 -31.55
N PHE A 214 -20.10 -2.64 -30.50
CA PHE A 214 -19.90 -1.19 -30.45
C PHE A 214 -18.65 -0.72 -31.20
N LEU A 215 -17.61 -1.56 -31.28
CA LEU A 215 -16.34 -1.16 -31.91
C LEU A 215 -16.35 -1.25 -33.44
N HIS A 216 -17.36 -1.89 -34.03
CA HIS A 216 -17.41 -2.19 -35.47
C HIS A 216 -18.64 -1.63 -36.21
N ARG A 217 -19.40 -0.73 -35.58
CA ARG A 217 -20.58 -0.05 -36.16
C ARG A 217 -20.51 1.44 -35.90
#